data_AF-A0AAU3C6X7-F1
#
_entry.id   AF-A0AAU3C6X7-F1
#
_cell.length_a   1.000
_cell.length_b   1.000
_cell.length_c   1.000
_cell.angle_alpha   90.00
_cell.angle_beta   90.00
_cell.angle_gamma   90.00
#
_symmetry.space_group_name_H-M   'P 1'
#
loop_
_entity.id
_entity.type
_entity.pdbx_description
1 polymer ?
#
loop_
_entity_poly.entity_id
_entity_poly.type
_entity_poly.pdbx_seq_one_letter_code
_entity_poly.pdbx_strand_id
1 'polypeptide(L)'
;MTGRQEPYYLCYDGDFGLSGLAEAFALSPAPENARAALGLVTAKLDAYDREMPVDTFDHLSADQRSILGYDTSHDEWGYADDLRHDVRTLLEARLPDEAIRTVWRVAAGGVWDPAAHGMSTRDWLRCVEETCAARPPRKIPGRRPAPSRMWNARPPSADEVRDDVVAEIRSCRERPAGSRPSPDTLSALEEVAVHADPELAFRLFLRALKACSVRIDKERYDRFQVLGDRFGYHGFLIDTGLDVAWPPIDTARRDALWDFGLSRLAGQAHWEWHGSREDIWRAAEGDDVGQTPGSAAAVLLEDALRLLRSALPDAAVSALWSGASDWSGTGDGRDWLRLIADVCREQLREAVPTYRPVVAPARTELADLVLREVRETAPTVADKVVSPHWRPVPATEVMDALEHVVTRIDPDLGFRLFLRVLSHLRVSLTQEQYDRYQAIGERFGYGAYHVSDVDHLIGTG
;
A
#
# COMPACT_ATOMS: atom_id res chain seq x y z
N MET A 1 10.99 -34.02 -11.26
CA MET A 1 10.85 -32.65 -10.72
C MET A 1 11.37 -31.65 -11.76
N THR A 2 10.60 -31.40 -12.81
CA THR A 2 10.79 -30.22 -13.66
C THR A 2 9.93 -29.13 -13.06
N GLY A 3 10.50 -28.35 -12.16
CA GLY A 3 9.84 -27.19 -11.58
C GLY A 3 9.48 -26.23 -12.72
N ARG A 4 8.19 -26.04 -12.95
CA ARG A 4 7.71 -24.84 -13.64
C ARG A 4 8.18 -23.67 -12.77
N GLN A 5 9.23 -22.98 -13.21
CA GLN A 5 9.48 -21.62 -12.74
C GLN A 5 8.26 -20.83 -13.17
N GLU A 6 7.37 -20.58 -12.22
CA GLU A 6 6.37 -19.55 -12.38
C GLU A 6 7.09 -18.22 -12.64
N PRO A 7 6.63 -17.40 -13.59
CA PRO A 7 7.15 -16.05 -13.75
C PRO A 7 6.97 -15.32 -12.42
N TYR A 8 8.07 -14.80 -11.85
CA TYR A 8 8.02 -13.79 -10.80
C TYR A 8 7.72 -12.44 -11.47
N TYR A 9 6.94 -11.60 -10.79
CA TYR A 9 6.46 -10.33 -11.34
C TYR A 9 6.93 -9.15 -10.51
N LEU A 10 7.08 -8.00 -11.17
CA LEU A 10 7.58 -6.75 -10.61
C LEU A 10 6.44 -6.01 -9.90
N CYS A 11 6.66 -5.60 -8.65
CA CYS A 11 5.79 -4.66 -7.93
C CYS A 11 6.64 -3.47 -7.51
N TYR A 12 6.69 -2.39 -8.30
CA TYR A 12 7.42 -1.19 -7.88
C TYR A 12 6.68 -0.47 -6.75
N ASP A 13 7.33 -0.31 -5.59
CA ASP A 13 6.75 0.42 -4.45
C ASP A 13 6.84 1.95 -4.61
N GLY A 14 7.41 2.44 -5.72
CA GLY A 14 7.56 3.88 -6.00
C GLY A 14 7.81 4.23 -7.48
N ASP A 15 8.25 5.47 -7.71
CA ASP A 15 8.61 5.98 -9.04
C ASP A 15 9.91 5.31 -9.55
N PHE A 16 9.88 4.74 -10.76
CA PHE A 16 11.03 4.05 -11.38
C PHE A 16 11.34 4.59 -12.78
N GLY A 17 12.46 4.13 -13.37
CA GLY A 17 12.91 4.59 -14.68
C GLY A 17 13.06 6.10 -14.74
N LEU A 18 12.54 6.74 -15.79
CA LEU A 18 12.66 8.18 -15.98
C LEU A 18 11.83 8.99 -14.96
N SER A 19 10.66 8.49 -14.50
CA SER A 19 9.89 9.18 -13.45
C SER A 19 10.60 9.11 -12.10
N GLY A 20 11.22 7.97 -11.77
CA GLY A 20 12.08 7.82 -10.59
C GLY A 20 13.33 8.71 -10.63
N LEU A 21 13.92 8.90 -11.81
CA LEU A 21 15.04 9.82 -11.95
C LEU A 21 14.56 11.26 -11.73
N ALA A 22 13.43 11.64 -12.34
CA ALA A 22 12.84 12.96 -12.16
C ALA A 22 12.49 13.24 -10.68
N GLU A 23 11.97 12.25 -9.95
CA GLU A 23 11.77 12.35 -8.50
C GLU A 23 13.09 12.65 -7.75
N ALA A 24 14.17 11.94 -8.06
CA ALA A 24 15.46 12.21 -7.42
C ALA A 24 15.95 13.64 -7.67
N PHE A 25 15.73 14.19 -8.87
CA PHE A 25 16.01 15.61 -9.14
C PHE A 25 15.11 16.53 -8.31
N ALA A 26 13.82 16.23 -8.19
CA ALA A 26 12.88 17.05 -7.44
C ALA A 26 13.18 17.08 -5.92
N LEU A 27 13.76 15.99 -5.38
CA LEU A 27 14.12 15.85 -3.97
C LEU A 27 15.56 16.30 -3.65
N SER A 28 16.40 16.51 -4.67
CA SER A 28 17.80 16.90 -4.51
C SER A 28 18.00 18.41 -4.70
N PRO A 29 19.08 18.99 -4.15
CA PRO A 29 19.49 20.36 -4.49
C PRO A 29 19.73 20.52 -5.99
N ALA A 30 19.47 21.72 -6.51
CA ALA A 30 19.67 22.04 -7.92
C ALA A 30 21.13 21.77 -8.35
N PRO A 31 21.37 20.91 -9.36
CA PRO A 31 22.71 20.69 -9.86
C PRO A 31 23.27 21.97 -10.49
N GLU A 32 24.51 22.32 -10.12
CA GLU A 32 25.15 23.56 -10.61
C GLU A 32 25.47 23.53 -12.11
N ASN A 33 25.64 22.34 -12.69
CA ASN A 33 26.03 22.12 -14.07
C ASN A 33 25.71 20.69 -14.54
N ALA A 34 25.86 20.44 -15.84
CA ALA A 34 25.55 19.14 -16.46
C ALA A 34 26.36 17.98 -15.88
N ARG A 35 27.59 18.24 -15.40
CA ARG A 35 28.42 17.22 -14.75
C ARG A 35 27.85 16.81 -13.39
N ALA A 36 27.41 17.79 -12.59
CA ALA A 36 26.75 17.53 -11.32
C ALA A 36 25.42 16.77 -11.52
N ALA A 37 24.65 17.13 -12.56
CA ALA A 37 23.43 16.42 -12.92
C ALA A 37 23.70 14.95 -13.31
N LEU A 38 24.72 14.67 -14.13
CA LEU A 38 25.14 13.28 -14.43
C LEU A 38 25.68 12.55 -13.19
N GLY A 39 26.28 13.29 -12.26
CA GLY A 39 26.67 12.77 -10.95
C GLY A 39 25.48 12.22 -10.17
N LEU A 40 24.35 12.93 -10.16
CA LEU A 40 23.11 12.46 -9.54
C LEU A 40 22.56 11.21 -10.23
N VAL A 41 22.57 11.17 -11.57
CA VAL A 41 22.17 9.96 -12.34
C VAL A 41 23.02 8.76 -11.94
N THR A 42 24.34 8.95 -11.85
CA THR A 42 25.29 7.90 -11.46
C THR A 42 25.07 7.46 -10.02
N ALA A 43 24.87 8.41 -9.10
CA ALA A 43 24.59 8.11 -7.69
C ALA A 43 23.28 7.34 -7.52
N LYS A 44 22.24 7.67 -8.29
CA LYS A 44 20.99 6.90 -8.29
C LYS A 44 21.23 5.48 -8.81
N LEU A 45 21.88 5.31 -9.96
CA LEU A 45 22.23 3.99 -10.49
C LEU A 45 23.06 3.16 -9.50
N ASP A 46 24.07 3.77 -8.86
CA ASP A 46 24.91 3.12 -7.84
C ASP A 46 24.12 2.69 -6.61
N ALA A 47 23.07 3.42 -6.24
CA ALA A 47 22.23 3.08 -5.11
C ALA A 47 21.41 1.79 -5.36
N TYR A 48 20.96 1.57 -6.60
CA TYR A 48 20.24 0.36 -7.03
C TYR A 48 21.17 -0.81 -7.40
N ASP A 49 22.45 -0.55 -7.67
CA ASP A 49 23.45 -1.58 -7.98
C ASP A 49 24.02 -2.28 -6.73
N ARG A 50 23.64 -1.88 -5.51
CA ARG A 50 24.12 -2.50 -4.26
C ARG A 50 23.70 -3.97 -4.16
N GLU A 51 24.57 -4.80 -3.58
CA GLU A 51 24.36 -6.26 -3.41
C GLU A 51 23.31 -6.63 -2.34
N MET A 52 22.83 -5.66 -1.56
CA MET A 52 21.77 -5.86 -0.59
C MET A 52 20.60 -4.91 -0.88
N PRO A 53 19.35 -5.40 -0.85
CA PRO A 53 18.19 -4.53 -0.93
C PRO A 53 18.19 -3.61 0.29
N VAL A 54 17.71 -2.38 0.12
CA VAL A 54 17.52 -1.47 1.25
C VAL A 54 16.24 -1.90 1.96
N ASP A 55 16.36 -2.86 2.87
CA ASP A 55 15.20 -3.50 3.52
C ASP A 55 14.31 -2.52 4.32
N THR A 56 14.77 -1.30 4.64
CA THR A 56 13.97 -0.31 5.39
C THR A 56 14.40 1.16 5.15
N PHE A 57 13.40 2.05 5.01
CA PHE A 57 13.54 3.52 4.92
C PHE A 57 14.27 4.16 6.12
N ASP A 58 14.20 3.51 7.27
CA ASP A 58 14.67 4.04 8.56
C ASP A 58 16.20 4.09 8.68
N HIS A 59 16.92 3.31 7.87
CA HIS A 59 18.39 3.25 7.89
C HIS A 59 19.07 4.14 6.84
N LEU A 60 18.28 4.82 6.00
CA LEU A 60 18.81 5.70 4.97
C LEU A 60 19.18 7.08 5.52
N SER A 61 20.34 7.60 5.13
CA SER A 61 20.68 9.01 5.35
C SER A 61 19.74 9.93 4.55
N ALA A 62 19.61 11.20 4.94
CA ALA A 62 18.81 12.17 4.19
C ALA A 62 19.23 12.25 2.71
N ASP A 63 20.54 12.19 2.43
CA ASP A 63 21.09 12.17 1.07
C ASP A 63 20.71 10.89 0.31
N GLN A 64 20.65 9.74 0.99
CA GLN A 64 20.22 8.49 0.37
C GLN A 64 18.72 8.50 0.07
N ARG A 65 17.90 9.05 0.98
CA ARG A 65 16.45 9.24 0.77
C ARG A 65 16.17 10.17 -0.41
N SER A 66 16.93 11.26 -0.58
CA SER A 66 16.76 12.15 -1.73
C SER A 66 17.17 11.50 -3.06
N ILE A 67 18.12 10.56 -3.05
CA ILE A 67 18.59 9.86 -4.25
C ILE A 67 17.65 8.71 -4.64
N LEU A 68 17.26 7.88 -3.66
CA LEU A 68 16.40 6.73 -3.87
C LEU A 68 14.94 7.16 -4.12
N GLY A 69 14.50 8.25 -3.48
CA GLY A 69 13.11 8.68 -3.51
C GLY A 69 12.27 7.81 -2.57
N TYR A 70 11.04 7.49 -2.97
CA TYR A 70 10.15 6.63 -2.18
C TYR A 70 10.31 5.12 -2.47
N ASP A 71 11.23 4.76 -3.38
CA ASP A 71 11.47 3.38 -3.80
C ASP A 71 12.69 2.79 -3.04
N THR A 72 12.44 1.86 -2.12
CA THR A 72 13.50 1.21 -1.30
C THR A 72 13.60 -0.30 -1.47
N SER A 73 12.54 -0.95 -1.94
CA SER A 73 12.61 -2.33 -2.41
C SER A 73 13.26 -2.32 -3.80
N HIS A 74 13.88 -3.43 -4.24
CA HIS A 74 14.46 -3.68 -5.58
C HIS A 74 15.98 -3.49 -5.74
N ASP A 75 16.72 -4.48 -5.26
CA ASP A 75 18.04 -4.86 -5.77
C ASP A 75 17.97 -5.93 -6.89
N GLU A 76 16.84 -6.62 -7.08
CA GLU A 76 16.82 -7.81 -7.93
C GLU A 76 16.73 -7.56 -9.45
N TRP A 77 16.21 -6.41 -9.94
CA TRP A 77 15.71 -6.33 -11.35
C TRP A 77 16.24 -5.22 -12.30
N GLY A 78 17.13 -4.33 -11.84
CA GLY A 78 17.98 -3.50 -12.71
C GLY A 78 17.38 -2.18 -13.22
N TYR A 79 17.26 -1.19 -12.33
CA TYR A 79 16.80 0.19 -12.61
C TYR A 79 17.45 0.85 -13.85
N ALA A 80 18.72 0.53 -14.13
CA ALA A 80 19.43 1.03 -15.31
C ALA A 80 18.76 0.64 -16.64
N ASP A 81 18.17 -0.55 -16.74
CA ASP A 81 17.50 -1.03 -17.94
C ASP A 81 16.14 -0.36 -18.14
N ASP A 82 15.38 -0.12 -17.06
CA ASP A 82 14.12 0.63 -17.12
C ASP A 82 14.35 2.09 -17.50
N LEU A 83 15.31 2.76 -16.86
CA LEU A 83 15.67 4.14 -17.19
C LEU A 83 16.14 4.24 -18.65
N ARG A 84 17.00 3.31 -19.10
CA ARG A 84 17.45 3.28 -20.49
C ARG A 84 16.30 3.04 -21.46
N HIS A 85 15.35 2.17 -21.13
CA HIS A 85 14.17 1.93 -21.95
C HIS A 85 13.34 3.21 -22.12
N ASP A 86 12.99 3.88 -21.03
CA ASP A 86 12.21 5.13 -21.05
C ASP A 86 12.92 6.23 -21.86
N VAL A 87 14.23 6.38 -21.63
CA VAL A 87 15.06 7.36 -22.34
C VAL A 87 15.06 7.09 -23.85
N ARG A 88 15.22 5.82 -24.26
CA ARG A 88 15.18 5.43 -25.68
C ARG A 88 13.83 5.68 -26.30
N THR A 89 12.75 5.36 -25.58
CA THR A 89 11.38 5.62 -26.02
C THR A 89 11.20 7.11 -26.39
N LEU A 90 11.70 8.04 -25.57
CA LEU A 90 11.63 9.48 -25.89
C LEU A 90 12.60 9.90 -27.02
N LEU A 91 13.81 9.32 -27.07
CA LEU A 91 14.80 9.64 -28.10
C LEU A 91 14.36 9.18 -29.49
N GLU A 92 13.72 8.01 -29.59
CA GLU A 92 13.24 7.42 -30.85
C GLU A 92 11.90 8.03 -31.30
N ALA A 93 11.11 8.57 -30.37
CA ALA A 93 9.84 9.22 -30.67
C ALA A 93 10.01 10.49 -31.51
N ARG A 94 9.02 10.74 -32.38
CA ARG A 94 8.93 11.94 -33.23
C ARG A 94 8.39 13.16 -32.45
N LEU A 95 8.96 13.41 -31.28
CA LEU A 95 8.60 14.54 -30.42
C LEU A 95 9.53 15.74 -30.65
N PRO A 96 9.01 16.98 -30.65
CA PRO A 96 9.83 18.18 -30.57
C PRO A 96 10.72 18.16 -29.30
N ASP A 97 11.95 18.66 -29.39
CA ASP A 97 12.85 18.73 -28.21
C ASP A 97 12.21 19.56 -27.08
N GLU A 98 11.48 20.62 -27.43
CA GLU A 98 10.77 21.47 -26.46
C GLU A 98 9.64 20.72 -25.73
N ALA A 99 8.97 19.76 -26.37
CA ALA A 99 7.96 18.93 -25.70
C ALA A 99 8.63 18.03 -24.65
N ILE A 100 9.73 17.36 -25.02
CA ILE A 100 10.52 16.52 -24.11
C ILE A 100 11.06 17.37 -22.95
N ARG A 101 11.60 18.56 -23.24
CA ARG A 101 12.10 19.52 -22.25
C ARG A 101 11.01 19.95 -21.28
N THR A 102 9.83 20.29 -21.78
CA THR A 102 8.70 20.76 -20.98
C THR A 102 8.26 19.69 -19.98
N VAL A 103 8.11 18.43 -20.44
CA VAL A 103 7.73 17.30 -19.59
C VAL A 103 8.82 17.00 -18.56
N TRP A 104 10.08 16.91 -18.99
CA TRP A 104 11.21 16.67 -18.09
C TRP A 104 11.29 17.72 -16.99
N ARG A 105 11.22 19.00 -17.36
CA ARG A 105 11.36 20.11 -16.41
C ARG A 105 10.27 20.09 -15.36
N VAL A 106 9.01 19.84 -15.72
CA VAL A 106 7.94 19.75 -14.71
C VAL A 106 8.12 18.52 -13.81
N ALA A 107 8.49 17.37 -14.38
CA ALA A 107 8.61 16.12 -13.65
C ALA A 107 9.76 16.20 -12.64
N ALA A 108 10.86 16.86 -13.01
CA ALA A 108 12.01 17.13 -12.16
C ALA A 108 11.81 18.31 -11.19
N GLY A 109 10.57 18.78 -10.98
CA GLY A 109 10.25 19.88 -10.07
C GLY A 109 10.82 21.24 -10.49
N GLY A 110 11.24 21.39 -11.75
CA GLY A 110 11.90 22.58 -12.28
C GLY A 110 13.35 22.74 -11.85
N VAL A 111 13.91 21.77 -11.14
CA VAL A 111 15.23 21.82 -10.49
C VAL A 111 16.37 21.70 -11.51
N TRP A 112 16.15 21.01 -12.62
CA TRP A 112 17.14 20.81 -13.68
C TRP A 112 16.55 21.05 -15.07
N ASP A 113 17.15 21.98 -15.83
CA ASP A 113 16.82 22.27 -17.23
C ASP A 113 18.11 22.25 -18.09
N PRO A 114 18.33 21.21 -18.92
CA PRO A 114 19.53 21.11 -19.76
C PRO A 114 19.81 22.35 -20.61
N ALA A 115 18.77 23.02 -21.11
CA ALA A 115 18.92 24.17 -21.99
C ALA A 115 19.47 25.40 -21.25
N ALA A 116 19.21 25.53 -19.95
CA ALA A 116 19.81 26.56 -19.10
C ALA A 116 21.34 26.41 -18.99
N HIS A 117 21.87 25.22 -19.32
CA HIS A 117 23.29 24.90 -19.33
C HIS A 117 23.85 24.70 -20.76
N GLY A 118 23.14 25.19 -21.79
CA GLY A 118 23.62 25.16 -23.17
C GLY A 118 23.56 23.78 -23.84
N MET A 119 22.72 22.87 -23.33
CA MET A 119 22.55 21.51 -23.84
C MET A 119 21.10 21.28 -24.28
N SER A 120 20.86 20.61 -25.41
CA SER A 120 19.50 20.21 -25.77
C SER A 120 18.99 19.10 -24.83
N THR A 121 17.67 18.95 -24.69
CA THR A 121 17.15 17.89 -23.82
C THR A 121 17.46 16.50 -24.39
N ARG A 122 17.44 16.34 -25.71
CA ARG A 122 17.88 15.10 -26.37
C ARG A 122 19.37 14.80 -26.13
N ASP A 123 20.25 15.79 -26.15
CA ASP A 123 21.68 15.56 -25.84
C ASP A 123 21.86 15.12 -24.39
N TRP A 124 21.14 15.74 -23.46
CA TRP A 124 21.11 15.32 -22.06
C TRP A 124 20.65 13.86 -21.91
N LEU A 125 19.53 13.50 -22.53
CA LEU A 125 18.99 12.14 -22.49
C LEU A 125 19.94 11.12 -23.12
N ARG A 126 20.69 11.46 -24.17
CA ARG A 126 21.75 10.59 -24.71
C ARG A 126 22.85 10.34 -23.69
N CYS A 127 23.30 11.35 -22.97
CA CYS A 127 24.29 11.16 -21.90
C CYS A 127 23.74 10.24 -20.78
N VAL A 128 22.46 10.34 -20.44
CA VAL A 128 21.80 9.42 -19.50
C VAL A 128 21.77 7.99 -20.07
N GLU A 129 21.41 7.82 -21.34
CA GLU A 129 21.42 6.51 -22.02
C GLU A 129 22.81 5.88 -22.01
N GLU A 130 23.86 6.64 -22.35
CA GLU A 130 25.25 6.20 -22.34
C GLU A 130 25.69 5.79 -20.93
N THR A 131 25.29 6.55 -19.91
CA THR A 131 25.58 6.24 -18.51
C THR A 131 24.92 4.92 -18.08
N CYS A 132 23.67 4.67 -18.50
CA CYS A 132 22.99 3.40 -18.26
C CYS A 132 23.64 2.25 -19.05
N ALA A 133 24.00 2.48 -20.32
CA ALA A 133 24.61 1.48 -21.20
C ALA A 133 26.01 1.05 -20.76
N ALA A 134 26.73 1.89 -20.01
CA ALA A 134 28.02 1.55 -19.41
C ALA A 134 27.92 0.52 -18.27
N ARG A 135 26.72 0.27 -17.74
CA ARG A 135 26.49 -0.72 -16.68
C ARG A 135 26.48 -2.14 -17.26
N PRO A 136 27.04 -3.12 -16.54
CA PRO A 136 26.96 -4.51 -16.97
C PRO A 136 25.49 -4.95 -17.02
N PRO A 137 25.03 -5.59 -18.11
CA PRO A 137 23.65 -6.07 -18.18
C PRO A 137 23.43 -7.11 -17.09
N ARG A 138 22.46 -6.88 -16.20
CA ARG A 138 22.00 -7.93 -15.28
C ARG A 138 21.19 -8.92 -16.12
N LYS A 139 21.73 -10.13 -16.33
CA LYS A 139 20.99 -11.22 -16.98
C LYS A 139 19.96 -11.73 -16.01
N ILE A 140 18.68 -11.42 -16.24
CA ILE A 140 17.63 -11.93 -15.38
C ILE A 140 16.58 -12.70 -16.20
N PRO A 141 16.48 -14.03 -16.01
CA PRO A 141 15.47 -14.85 -16.66
C PRO A 141 14.07 -14.45 -16.20
N GLY A 142 13.17 -14.14 -17.13
CA GLY A 142 11.73 -14.06 -16.84
C GLY A 142 11.07 -12.68 -16.85
N ARG A 143 11.77 -11.59 -17.21
CA ARG A 143 11.20 -10.24 -17.33
C ARG A 143 10.02 -10.21 -18.31
N ARG A 144 8.80 -10.30 -17.77
CA ARG A 144 7.56 -9.87 -18.41
C ARG A 144 6.85 -9.00 -17.38
N PRO A 145 6.38 -7.79 -17.74
CA PRO A 145 5.38 -7.09 -16.94
C PRO A 145 4.26 -8.09 -16.63
N ALA A 146 3.89 -8.21 -15.36
CA ALA A 146 2.68 -8.94 -15.03
C ALA A 146 1.51 -8.20 -15.68
N PRO A 147 0.60 -8.88 -16.40
CA PRO A 147 -0.77 -8.62 -16.05
C PRO A 147 -0.87 -8.91 -14.55
N SER A 148 -1.25 -7.93 -13.75
CA SER A 148 -1.47 -8.12 -12.30
C SER A 148 -2.16 -9.47 -12.10
N ARG A 149 -1.48 -10.44 -11.49
CA ARG A 149 -1.99 -11.82 -11.33
C ARG A 149 -3.30 -11.85 -10.54
N MET A 150 -3.69 -10.75 -9.88
CA MET A 150 -5.00 -10.61 -9.26
C MET A 150 -6.14 -10.75 -10.27
N TRP A 151 -5.90 -10.53 -11.56
CA TRP A 151 -6.93 -10.66 -12.59
C TRP A 151 -6.34 -11.42 -13.77
N ASN A 152 -7.00 -12.51 -14.19
CA ASN A 152 -6.76 -13.21 -15.46
C ASN A 152 -7.10 -12.33 -16.69
N ALA A 153 -6.90 -11.02 -16.59
CA ALA A 153 -7.22 -10.04 -17.59
C ALA A 153 -6.14 -10.03 -18.67
N ARG A 154 -6.59 -9.99 -19.92
CA ARG A 154 -5.73 -9.73 -21.07
C ARG A 154 -5.05 -8.37 -20.86
N PRO A 155 -3.72 -8.24 -21.06
CA PRO A 155 -3.07 -6.93 -21.05
C PRO A 155 -3.78 -6.04 -22.08
N PRO A 156 -4.20 -4.82 -21.67
CA PRO A 156 -4.93 -3.93 -22.56
C PRO A 156 -4.07 -3.60 -23.78
N SER A 157 -4.72 -3.34 -24.92
CA SER A 157 -3.98 -2.86 -26.09
C SER A 157 -3.40 -1.47 -25.80
N ALA A 158 -2.24 -1.16 -26.38
CA ALA A 158 -1.60 0.15 -26.23
C ALA A 158 -2.53 1.30 -26.66
N ASP A 159 -3.43 1.06 -27.60
CA ASP A 159 -4.42 2.04 -28.07
C ASP A 159 -5.52 2.28 -27.02
N GLU A 160 -6.06 1.22 -26.39
CA GLU A 160 -7.07 1.35 -25.33
C GLU A 160 -6.53 2.11 -24.11
N VAL A 161 -5.27 1.91 -23.72
CA VAL A 161 -4.72 2.64 -22.57
C VAL A 161 -4.33 4.07 -22.93
N ARG A 162 -3.91 4.31 -24.17
CA ARG A 162 -3.58 5.66 -24.66
C ARG A 162 -4.77 6.59 -24.54
N ASP A 163 -5.95 6.18 -25.01
CA ASP A 163 -7.13 7.03 -25.00
C ASP A 163 -7.53 7.43 -23.57
N ASP A 164 -7.43 6.49 -22.62
CA ASP A 164 -7.75 6.77 -21.21
C ASP A 164 -6.72 7.68 -20.54
N VAL A 165 -5.42 7.48 -20.81
CA VAL A 165 -4.35 8.38 -20.31
C VAL A 165 -4.52 9.79 -20.88
N VAL A 166 -4.79 9.91 -22.18
CA VAL A 166 -5.06 11.19 -22.84
C VAL A 166 -6.32 11.86 -22.28
N ALA A 167 -7.37 11.08 -22.04
CA ALA A 167 -8.60 11.58 -21.42
C ALA A 167 -8.33 12.18 -20.03
N GLU A 168 -7.51 11.51 -19.21
CA GLU A 168 -7.10 12.04 -17.91
C GLU A 168 -6.26 13.31 -18.03
N ILE A 169 -5.27 13.35 -18.93
CA ILE A 169 -4.47 14.57 -19.17
C ILE A 169 -5.37 15.74 -19.57
N ARG A 170 -6.31 15.52 -20.50
CA ARG A 170 -7.28 16.53 -20.96
C ARG A 170 -8.21 16.99 -19.85
N SER A 171 -8.76 16.07 -19.04
CA SER A 171 -9.60 16.40 -17.89
C SER A 171 -8.87 17.34 -16.90
N CYS A 172 -7.55 17.22 -16.76
CA CYS A 172 -6.76 18.15 -15.94
C CYS A 172 -6.74 19.58 -16.50
N ARG A 173 -6.80 19.74 -17.83
CA ARG A 173 -6.77 21.04 -18.52
C ARG A 173 -8.08 21.81 -18.35
N GLU A 174 -9.19 21.11 -18.16
CA GLU A 174 -10.53 21.72 -18.07
C GLU A 174 -10.88 22.26 -16.67
N ARG A 175 -10.10 21.91 -15.64
CA ARG A 175 -10.33 22.38 -14.27
C ARG A 175 -10.07 23.90 -14.11
N PRO A 176 -10.84 24.61 -13.28
CA PRO A 176 -10.62 26.04 -12.98
C PRO A 176 -9.22 26.32 -12.46
N ALA A 177 -8.74 27.55 -12.65
CA ALA A 177 -7.38 27.96 -12.28
C ALA A 177 -7.07 27.70 -10.79
N GLY A 178 -6.02 26.91 -10.56
CA GLY A 178 -5.42 26.54 -9.26
C GLY A 178 -4.01 25.97 -9.53
N SER A 179 -3.39 25.30 -8.55
CA SER A 179 -2.13 24.55 -8.76
C SER A 179 -2.37 23.41 -9.74
N ARG A 180 -2.13 23.64 -11.03
CA ARG A 180 -2.19 22.64 -12.10
C ARG A 180 -0.94 22.77 -12.97
N PRO A 181 -0.50 21.71 -13.67
CA PRO A 181 0.59 21.82 -14.62
C PRO A 181 0.19 22.81 -15.73
N SER A 182 1.16 23.47 -16.34
CA SER A 182 0.88 24.46 -17.39
C SER A 182 0.15 23.82 -18.57
N PRO A 183 -0.68 24.57 -19.33
CA PRO A 183 -1.32 24.04 -20.53
C PRO A 183 -0.32 23.43 -21.53
N ASP A 184 0.85 24.04 -21.68
CA ASP A 184 1.93 23.55 -22.54
C ASP A 184 2.49 22.21 -22.04
N THR A 185 2.65 22.07 -20.71
CA THR A 185 3.01 20.81 -20.07
C THR A 185 2.00 19.70 -20.37
N LEU A 186 0.70 19.99 -20.22
CA LEU A 186 -0.34 19.01 -20.49
C LEU A 186 -0.36 18.63 -21.98
N SER A 187 -0.16 19.58 -22.89
CA SER A 187 -0.04 19.30 -24.33
C SER A 187 1.18 18.43 -24.64
N ALA A 188 2.33 18.72 -24.04
CA ALA A 188 3.54 17.93 -24.24
C ALA A 188 3.39 16.49 -23.68
N LEU A 189 2.74 16.31 -22.53
CA LEU A 189 2.41 14.98 -22.00
C LEU A 189 1.45 14.21 -22.92
N GLU A 190 0.48 14.90 -23.51
CA GLU A 190 -0.44 14.34 -24.50
C GLU A 190 0.33 13.87 -25.75
N GLU A 191 1.28 14.66 -26.23
CA GLU A 191 2.17 14.26 -27.33
C GLU A 191 3.00 13.02 -26.98
N VAL A 192 3.54 12.93 -25.75
CA VAL A 192 4.27 11.73 -25.29
C VAL A 192 3.35 10.50 -25.31
N ALA A 193 2.11 10.62 -24.83
CA ALA A 193 1.17 9.49 -24.83
C ALA A 193 0.83 9.00 -26.25
N VAL A 194 0.71 9.93 -27.20
CA VAL A 194 0.31 9.63 -28.58
C VAL A 194 1.48 9.16 -29.43
N HIS A 195 2.67 9.74 -29.27
CA HIS A 195 3.78 9.58 -30.19
C HIS A 195 4.99 8.81 -29.64
N ALA A 196 5.04 8.58 -28.33
CA ALA A 196 6.09 7.79 -27.70
C ALA A 196 5.49 6.54 -27.05
N ASP A 197 4.86 6.71 -25.89
CA ASP A 197 4.34 5.62 -25.08
C ASP A 197 3.35 6.12 -24.02
N PRO A 198 2.13 5.56 -23.94
CA PRO A 198 1.11 6.01 -22.98
C PRO A 198 1.44 5.65 -21.53
N GLU A 199 2.21 4.59 -21.31
CA GLU A 199 2.64 4.16 -19.98
C GLU A 199 3.64 5.17 -19.37
N LEU A 200 4.69 5.51 -20.11
CA LEU A 200 5.65 6.53 -19.73
C LEU A 200 4.98 7.91 -19.57
N ALA A 201 4.05 8.26 -20.47
CA ALA A 201 3.28 9.49 -20.35
C ALA A 201 2.47 9.55 -19.04
N PHE A 202 1.84 8.43 -18.65
CA PHE A 202 1.09 8.34 -17.39
C PHE A 202 2.01 8.52 -16.17
N ARG A 203 3.15 7.84 -16.11
CA ARG A 203 4.13 8.02 -15.01
C ARG A 203 4.65 9.45 -14.93
N LEU A 204 4.98 10.07 -16.06
CA LEU A 204 5.43 11.47 -16.09
C LEU A 204 4.30 12.45 -15.74
N PHE A 205 3.06 12.14 -16.10
CA PHE A 205 1.89 12.91 -15.69
C PHE A 205 1.68 12.85 -14.17
N LEU A 206 1.68 11.66 -13.57
CA LEU A 206 1.62 11.51 -12.11
C LEU A 206 2.74 12.31 -11.43
N ARG A 207 3.97 12.19 -11.93
CA ARG A 207 5.13 12.94 -11.40
C ARG A 207 4.94 14.45 -11.49
N ALA A 208 4.38 14.96 -12.60
CA ALA A 208 4.05 16.38 -12.76
C ALA A 208 2.96 16.82 -11.78
N LEU A 209 1.94 16.00 -11.52
CA LEU A 209 0.92 16.29 -10.51
C LEU A 209 1.53 16.39 -9.11
N LYS A 210 2.41 15.43 -8.74
CA LYS A 210 3.11 15.42 -7.46
C LYS A 210 4.03 16.65 -7.32
N ALA A 211 4.83 16.95 -8.35
CA ALA A 211 5.76 18.09 -8.35
C ALA A 211 5.05 19.46 -8.28
N CYS A 212 3.86 19.57 -8.88
CA CYS A 212 3.06 20.78 -8.81
C CYS A 212 2.07 20.80 -7.63
N SER A 213 2.08 19.77 -6.77
CA SER A 213 1.11 19.58 -5.66
C SER A 213 -0.33 19.82 -6.10
N VAL A 214 -0.71 19.15 -7.20
CA VAL A 214 -2.03 19.32 -7.82
C VAL A 214 -3.04 18.54 -7.00
N ARG A 215 -3.92 19.26 -6.30
CA ARG A 215 -4.99 18.64 -5.53
C ARG A 215 -5.99 17.92 -6.44
N ILE A 216 -6.17 16.61 -6.24
CA ILE A 216 -7.16 15.78 -6.96
C ILE A 216 -8.24 15.27 -6.01
N ASP A 217 -9.41 14.94 -6.55
CA ASP A 217 -10.47 14.25 -5.79
C ASP A 217 -10.23 12.74 -5.72
N LYS A 218 -10.95 12.08 -4.81
CA LYS A 218 -10.83 10.63 -4.60
C LYS A 218 -11.25 9.83 -5.83
N GLU A 219 -12.29 10.29 -6.54
CA GLU A 219 -12.78 9.62 -7.74
C GLU A 219 -11.71 9.59 -8.83
N ARG A 220 -10.91 10.64 -8.97
CA ARG A 220 -9.79 10.68 -9.90
C ARG A 220 -8.63 9.81 -9.44
N TYR A 221 -8.30 9.86 -8.16
CA TYR A 221 -7.31 8.97 -7.57
C TYR A 221 -7.66 7.50 -7.88
N ASP A 222 -8.93 7.11 -7.74
CA ASP A 222 -9.40 5.75 -8.03
C ASP A 222 -9.26 5.39 -9.51
N ARG A 223 -9.52 6.33 -10.42
CA ARG A 223 -9.26 6.11 -11.84
C ARG A 223 -7.76 5.95 -12.13
N PHE A 224 -6.88 6.66 -11.42
CA PHE A 224 -5.44 6.43 -11.53
C PHE A 224 -5.04 5.04 -11.03
N GLN A 225 -5.61 4.56 -9.92
CA GLN A 225 -5.39 3.19 -9.43
C GLN A 225 -5.79 2.16 -10.48
N VAL A 226 -6.99 2.30 -11.07
CA VAL A 226 -7.45 1.40 -12.16
C VAL A 226 -6.54 1.46 -13.39
N LEU A 227 -6.00 2.63 -13.75
CA LEU A 227 -5.03 2.75 -14.83
C LEU A 227 -3.67 2.12 -14.47
N GLY A 228 -3.19 2.31 -13.24
CA GLY A 228 -1.97 1.68 -12.74
C GLY A 228 -2.07 0.16 -12.76
N ASP A 229 -3.18 -0.40 -12.27
CA ASP A 229 -3.45 -1.84 -12.29
C ASP A 229 -3.38 -2.42 -13.70
N ARG A 230 -3.85 -1.67 -14.70
CA ARG A 230 -3.78 -2.04 -16.12
C ARG A 230 -2.36 -2.09 -16.67
N PHE A 231 -1.46 -1.29 -16.13
CA PHE A 231 -0.02 -1.36 -16.41
C PHE A 231 0.72 -2.38 -15.53
N GLY A 232 0.04 -2.98 -14.54
CA GLY A 232 0.65 -3.87 -13.55
C GLY A 232 1.45 -3.12 -12.49
N TYR A 233 1.14 -1.85 -12.24
CA TYR A 233 1.79 -1.05 -11.20
C TYR A 233 1.23 -1.38 -9.82
N HIS A 234 2.10 -1.29 -8.82
CA HIS A 234 1.66 -1.33 -7.43
C HIS A 234 1.01 0.02 -7.07
N GLY A 235 0.02 -0.02 -6.17
CA GLY A 235 -0.73 1.17 -5.78
C GLY A 235 0.11 2.29 -5.18
N PHE A 236 1.27 1.97 -4.58
CA PHE A 236 2.20 2.94 -4.00
C PHE A 236 2.84 3.89 -5.02
N LEU A 237 3.01 3.45 -6.28
CA LEU A 237 3.51 4.34 -7.35
C LEU A 237 2.57 5.55 -7.52
N ILE A 238 1.27 5.33 -7.35
CA ILE A 238 0.25 6.35 -7.46
C ILE A 238 0.08 7.08 -6.14
N ASP A 239 -0.08 6.35 -5.03
CA ASP A 239 -0.40 6.90 -3.72
C ASP A 239 0.65 7.89 -3.21
N THR A 240 1.92 7.51 -3.30
CA THR A 240 3.00 8.25 -2.66
C THR A 240 3.23 9.62 -3.32
N GLY A 241 3.02 10.69 -2.54
CA GLY A 241 3.31 12.07 -2.91
C GLY A 241 2.23 12.80 -3.71
N LEU A 242 1.06 12.16 -3.97
CA LEU A 242 -0.09 12.86 -4.56
C LEU A 242 -0.86 13.67 -3.50
N ASP A 243 -1.26 14.90 -3.85
CA ASP A 243 -2.18 15.69 -3.03
C ASP A 243 -3.62 15.27 -3.33
N VAL A 244 -4.16 14.37 -2.52
CA VAL A 244 -5.53 13.87 -2.66
C VAL A 244 -6.44 14.56 -1.63
N ALA A 245 -7.57 15.07 -2.11
CA ALA A 245 -8.67 15.52 -1.28
C ALA A 245 -9.43 14.31 -0.74
N TRP A 246 -8.82 13.64 0.25
CA TRP A 246 -9.41 12.47 0.89
C TRP A 246 -10.78 12.79 1.51
N PRO A 247 -11.76 11.88 1.41
CA PRO A 247 -13.01 12.02 2.15
C PRO A 247 -12.74 11.97 3.66
N PRO A 248 -13.71 12.36 4.51
CA PRO A 248 -13.59 12.14 5.95
C PRO A 248 -13.39 10.66 6.27
N ILE A 249 -12.59 10.38 7.30
CA ILE A 249 -12.46 9.02 7.85
C ILE A 249 -13.85 8.50 8.22
N ASP A 250 -14.19 7.33 7.68
CA ASP A 250 -15.41 6.61 7.99
C ASP A 250 -15.07 5.24 8.57
N THR A 251 -15.11 5.15 9.91
CA THR A 251 -14.84 3.89 10.62
C THR A 251 -16.00 2.90 10.52
N ALA A 252 -17.08 3.18 9.78
CA ALA A 252 -18.06 2.18 9.40
C ALA A 252 -17.65 1.43 8.12
N ARG A 253 -16.71 1.93 7.32
CA ARG A 253 -16.23 1.18 6.16
C ARG A 253 -15.43 -0.04 6.61
N ARG A 254 -15.67 -1.18 5.95
CA ARG A 254 -15.02 -2.47 6.22
C ARG A 254 -14.37 -3.06 4.97
N ASP A 255 -14.29 -2.26 3.91
CA ASP A 255 -13.82 -2.64 2.58
C ASP A 255 -12.30 -2.57 2.44
N ALA A 256 -11.56 -2.58 3.55
CA ALA A 256 -10.13 -2.85 3.55
C ALA A 256 -9.90 -4.21 2.87
N LEU A 257 -8.89 -4.27 2.00
CA LEU A 257 -8.62 -5.43 1.15
C LEU A 257 -8.30 -6.67 2.01
N TRP A 258 -7.62 -6.44 3.13
CA TRP A 258 -7.16 -7.44 4.08
C TRP A 258 -7.82 -7.25 5.46
N ASP A 259 -7.27 -7.92 6.48
CA ASP A 259 -7.68 -7.71 7.87
C ASP A 259 -7.42 -6.24 8.32
N PHE A 260 -8.17 -5.76 9.31
CA PHE A 260 -8.08 -4.40 9.85
C PHE A 260 -8.44 -4.35 11.35
N GLY A 261 -8.11 -3.24 12.00
CA GLY A 261 -8.46 -3.02 13.42
C GLY A 261 -7.75 -3.98 14.36
N LEU A 262 -8.41 -4.37 15.46
CA LEU A 262 -7.79 -5.22 16.50
C LEU A 262 -7.39 -6.62 15.99
N SER A 263 -8.14 -7.20 15.05
CA SER A 263 -7.83 -8.51 14.47
C SER A 263 -6.54 -8.48 13.63
N ARG A 264 -6.32 -7.42 12.85
CA ARG A 264 -5.06 -7.20 12.11
C ARG A 264 -3.88 -7.06 13.07
N LEU A 265 -4.03 -6.21 14.09
CA LEU A 265 -3.00 -6.00 15.11
C LEU A 265 -2.63 -7.33 15.78
N ALA A 266 -3.63 -8.14 16.15
CA ALA A 266 -3.41 -9.43 16.77
C ALA A 266 -2.72 -10.44 15.83
N GLY A 267 -3.06 -10.43 14.54
CA GLY A 267 -2.42 -11.25 13.51
C GLY A 267 -0.96 -10.87 13.22
N GLN A 268 -0.59 -9.60 13.40
CA GLN A 268 0.78 -9.13 13.26
C GLN A 268 1.63 -9.40 14.51
N ALA A 269 1.02 -9.74 15.64
CA ALA A 269 1.69 -9.97 16.91
C ALA A 269 2.38 -11.34 16.99
N HIS A 270 3.40 -11.52 16.15
CA HIS A 270 4.25 -12.71 16.07
C HIS A 270 5.28 -12.76 17.21
N TRP A 271 6.01 -13.88 17.32
CA TRP A 271 6.91 -14.14 18.46
C TRP A 271 8.07 -13.14 18.65
N GLU A 272 8.43 -12.38 17.61
CA GLU A 272 9.46 -11.32 17.70
C GLU A 272 8.89 -9.97 18.18
N TRP A 273 7.57 -9.83 18.29
CA TRP A 273 6.98 -8.59 18.79
C TRP A 273 7.35 -8.32 20.24
N HIS A 274 7.63 -7.05 20.51
CA HIS A 274 7.94 -6.57 21.85
C HIS A 274 6.73 -5.87 22.50
N GLY A 275 5.64 -5.69 21.75
CA GLY A 275 4.47 -4.94 22.21
C GLY A 275 4.81 -3.48 22.49
N SER A 276 5.82 -2.97 21.79
CA SER A 276 6.28 -1.61 21.95
C SER A 276 5.27 -0.64 21.34
N ARG A 277 5.40 0.64 21.70
CA ARG A 277 4.63 1.70 21.04
C ARG A 277 4.87 1.74 19.54
N GLU A 278 6.09 1.39 19.11
CA GLU A 278 6.49 1.37 17.70
C GLU A 278 5.80 0.24 16.94
N ASP A 279 5.67 -0.95 17.53
CA ASP A 279 4.95 -2.08 16.91
C ASP A 279 3.47 -1.71 16.64
N ILE A 280 2.83 -1.07 17.62
CA ILE A 280 1.45 -0.57 17.48
C ILE A 280 1.39 0.54 16.43
N TRP A 281 2.37 1.44 16.42
CA TRP A 281 2.45 2.54 15.47
C TRP A 281 2.48 2.03 14.03
N ARG A 282 3.36 1.06 13.72
CA ARG A 282 3.43 0.45 12.39
C ARG A 282 2.11 -0.20 11.95
N ALA A 283 1.43 -0.88 12.88
CA ALA A 283 0.13 -1.48 12.58
C ALA A 283 -0.95 -0.43 12.31
N ALA A 284 -0.90 0.71 13.02
CA ALA A 284 -1.86 1.79 12.90
C ALA A 284 -1.57 2.72 11.69
N GLU A 285 -0.33 2.73 11.15
CA GLU A 285 0.05 3.33 9.87
C GLU A 285 -0.34 2.51 8.63
N GLY A 286 -0.77 1.26 8.82
CA GLY A 286 -1.09 0.34 7.75
C GLY A 286 -2.41 0.62 7.02
N ASP A 287 -2.72 1.87 6.66
CA ASP A 287 -3.82 2.17 5.74
C ASP A 287 -3.66 1.38 4.44
N ASP A 288 -4.73 0.76 3.96
CA ASP A 288 -4.69 0.11 2.65
C ASP A 288 -4.67 1.16 1.54
N VAL A 289 -4.11 0.82 0.37
CA VAL A 289 -4.06 1.71 -0.81
C VAL A 289 -5.44 2.29 -1.10
N GLY A 290 -5.51 3.62 -1.15
CA GLY A 290 -6.75 4.35 -1.45
C GLY A 290 -7.70 4.51 -0.26
N GLN A 291 -7.29 4.17 0.96
CA GLN A 291 -7.98 4.61 2.16
C GLN A 291 -7.59 6.05 2.53
N THR A 292 -8.47 6.70 3.29
CA THR A 292 -8.14 8.01 3.85
C THR A 292 -7.03 7.84 4.89
N PRO A 293 -5.96 8.66 4.86
CA PRO A 293 -4.91 8.59 5.86
C PRO A 293 -5.45 8.63 7.30
N GLY A 294 -5.00 7.69 8.13
CA GLY A 294 -5.47 7.48 9.49
C GLY A 294 -6.70 6.57 9.63
N SER A 295 -7.19 5.93 8.56
CA SER A 295 -8.34 5.02 8.64
C SER A 295 -8.04 3.79 9.50
N ALA A 296 -6.87 3.16 9.33
CA ALA A 296 -6.42 2.02 10.11
C ALA A 296 -6.32 2.38 11.61
N ALA A 297 -5.67 3.50 11.93
CA ALA A 297 -5.61 4.02 13.30
C ALA A 297 -6.99 4.32 13.89
N ALA A 298 -7.92 4.86 13.10
CA ALA A 298 -9.27 5.18 13.56
C ALA A 298 -10.12 3.94 13.84
N VAL A 299 -10.06 2.91 12.98
CA VAL A 299 -10.78 1.65 13.19
C VAL A 299 -10.18 0.88 14.36
N LEU A 300 -8.85 0.84 14.48
CA LEU A 300 -8.18 0.24 15.64
C LEU A 300 -8.53 0.95 16.95
N LEU A 301 -8.58 2.29 16.95
CA LEU A 301 -9.02 3.07 18.11
C LEU A 301 -10.47 2.79 18.46
N GLU A 302 -11.37 2.67 17.47
CA GLU A 302 -12.77 2.34 17.71
C GLU A 302 -12.91 0.97 18.38
N ASP A 303 -12.27 -0.06 17.83
CA ASP A 303 -12.26 -1.42 18.39
C ASP A 303 -11.75 -1.42 19.84
N ALA A 304 -10.62 -0.75 20.10
CA ALA A 304 -10.06 -0.62 21.45
C ALA A 304 -11.03 0.09 22.41
N LEU A 305 -11.67 1.17 21.96
CA LEU A 305 -12.64 1.90 22.78
C LEU A 305 -13.92 1.10 23.05
N ARG A 306 -14.38 0.27 22.11
CA ARG A 306 -15.52 -0.64 22.32
C ARG A 306 -15.25 -1.61 23.45
N LEU A 307 -14.10 -2.28 23.43
CA LEU A 307 -13.71 -3.21 24.49
C LEU A 307 -13.43 -2.48 25.82
N LEU A 308 -12.74 -1.33 25.80
CA LEU A 308 -12.47 -0.53 26.99
C LEU A 308 -13.75 -0.03 27.69
N ARG A 309 -14.80 0.30 26.92
CA ARG A 309 -16.09 0.76 27.48
C ARG A 309 -17.03 -0.38 27.84
N SER A 310 -16.71 -1.60 27.44
CA SER A 310 -17.55 -2.77 27.73
C SER A 310 -17.51 -3.17 29.20
N ALA A 311 -18.54 -3.90 29.62
CA ALA A 311 -18.64 -4.52 30.95
C ALA A 311 -17.89 -5.87 31.05
N LEU A 312 -17.09 -6.25 30.04
CA LEU A 312 -16.29 -7.47 30.12
C LEU A 312 -15.32 -7.42 31.30
N PRO A 313 -15.16 -8.51 32.07
CA PRO A 313 -14.08 -8.59 33.04
C PRO A 313 -12.71 -8.48 32.37
N ASP A 314 -11.73 -7.93 33.07
CA ASP A 314 -10.36 -7.74 32.57
C ASP A 314 -9.71 -9.07 32.15
N ALA A 315 -10.04 -10.15 32.86
CA ALA A 315 -9.66 -11.51 32.51
C ALA A 315 -10.22 -11.96 31.14
N ALA A 316 -11.46 -11.59 30.80
CA ALA A 316 -12.06 -11.92 29.51
C ALA A 316 -11.42 -11.12 28.37
N VAL A 317 -11.10 -9.84 28.60
CA VAL A 317 -10.34 -9.03 27.64
C VAL A 317 -8.95 -9.63 27.39
N SER A 318 -8.28 -10.05 28.46
CA SER A 318 -6.97 -10.72 28.38
C SER A 318 -7.07 -12.06 27.62
N ALA A 319 -8.11 -12.86 27.89
CA ALA A 319 -8.35 -14.12 27.19
C ALA A 319 -8.61 -13.92 25.69
N LEU A 320 -9.38 -12.90 25.31
CA LEU A 320 -9.61 -12.55 23.89
C LEU A 320 -8.30 -12.22 23.17
N TRP A 321 -7.46 -11.38 23.79
CA TRP A 321 -6.18 -11.01 23.20
C TRP A 321 -5.25 -12.22 23.03
N SER A 322 -5.07 -13.02 24.08
CA SER A 322 -4.29 -14.25 24.00
C SER A 322 -4.86 -15.20 22.95
N GLY A 323 -6.19 -15.33 22.88
CA GLY A 323 -6.94 -16.07 21.88
C GLY A 323 -6.56 -15.76 20.44
N ALA A 324 -6.42 -14.47 20.14
CA ALA A 324 -6.28 -13.94 18.80
C ALA A 324 -4.81 -13.66 18.40
N SER A 325 -3.84 -13.80 19.30
CA SER A 325 -2.45 -13.41 19.03
C SER A 325 -1.43 -14.45 19.53
N ASP A 326 -0.27 -14.52 18.87
CA ASP A 326 0.85 -15.36 19.32
C ASP A 326 1.60 -14.74 20.52
N TRP A 327 1.28 -13.48 20.87
CA TRP A 327 1.94 -12.70 21.91
C TRP A 327 0.96 -12.26 23.00
N SER A 328 1.18 -12.70 24.24
CA SER A 328 0.21 -12.54 25.33
C SER A 328 0.21 -11.17 26.04
N GLY A 329 0.94 -10.16 25.57
CA GLY A 329 1.02 -8.88 26.28
C GLY A 329 2.11 -8.81 27.35
N THR A 330 2.49 -7.59 27.73
CA THR A 330 3.06 -7.30 29.05
C THR A 330 1.99 -6.60 29.89
N GLY A 331 1.27 -7.36 30.72
CA GLY A 331 0.29 -6.80 31.68
C GLY A 331 -1.17 -7.19 31.43
N ASP A 332 -2.08 -6.39 31.99
CA ASP A 332 -3.53 -6.60 31.91
C ASP A 332 -4.09 -6.20 30.54
N GLY A 333 -5.08 -6.96 30.05
CA GLY A 333 -5.70 -6.71 28.74
C GLY A 333 -6.27 -5.29 28.59
N ARG A 334 -6.77 -4.65 29.65
CA ARG A 334 -7.25 -3.26 29.55
C ARG A 334 -6.12 -2.25 29.50
N ASP A 335 -5.01 -2.49 30.20
CA ASP A 335 -3.83 -1.63 30.09
C ASP A 335 -3.25 -1.66 28.68
N TRP A 336 -3.23 -2.85 28.06
CA TRP A 336 -2.86 -3.01 26.66
C TRP A 336 -3.78 -2.21 25.71
N LEU A 337 -5.10 -2.32 25.88
CA LEU A 337 -6.04 -1.53 25.07
C LEU A 337 -5.91 -0.02 25.27
N ARG A 338 -5.55 0.45 26.47
CA ARG A 338 -5.26 1.88 26.73
C ARG A 338 -4.03 2.32 25.95
N LEU A 339 -2.97 1.51 25.95
CA LEU A 339 -1.76 1.78 25.19
C LEU A 339 -2.06 1.90 23.68
N ILE A 340 -2.81 0.94 23.13
CA ILE A 340 -3.26 0.99 21.74
C ILE A 340 -4.04 2.28 21.47
N ALA A 341 -5.02 2.59 22.30
CA ALA A 341 -5.85 3.78 22.13
C ALA A 341 -5.02 5.08 22.19
N ASP A 342 -3.98 5.14 23.02
CA ASP A 342 -3.11 6.31 23.14
C ASP A 342 -2.23 6.49 21.91
N VAL A 343 -1.63 5.40 21.39
CA VAL A 343 -0.85 5.41 20.15
C VAL A 343 -1.72 5.85 18.97
N CYS A 344 -2.89 5.26 18.77
CA CYS A 344 -3.78 5.65 17.68
C CYS A 344 -4.23 7.12 17.79
N ARG A 345 -4.46 7.63 19.01
CA ARG A 345 -4.80 9.06 19.19
C ARG A 345 -3.65 9.99 18.84
N GLU A 346 -2.41 9.59 19.10
CA GLU A 346 -1.22 10.37 18.72
C GLU A 346 -1.11 10.44 17.21
N GLN A 347 -1.16 9.29 16.55
CA GLN A 347 -1.06 9.22 15.10
C GLN A 347 -2.21 9.95 14.41
N LEU A 348 -3.45 9.83 14.88
CA LEU A 348 -4.59 10.58 14.33
C LEU A 348 -4.45 12.09 14.52
N ARG A 349 -3.80 12.56 15.60
CA ARG A 349 -3.50 13.98 15.78
C ARG A 349 -2.50 14.50 14.76
N GLU A 350 -1.60 13.65 14.29
CA GLU A 350 -0.61 13.98 13.27
C GLU A 350 -1.19 13.88 11.86
N ALA A 351 -1.83 12.75 11.52
CA ALA A 351 -2.37 12.47 10.20
C ALA A 351 -3.59 13.34 9.87
N VAL A 352 -4.55 13.46 10.80
CA VAL A 352 -5.81 14.18 10.59
C VAL A 352 -6.21 14.97 11.86
N PRO A 353 -5.59 16.13 12.13
CA PRO A 353 -5.79 16.90 13.37
C PRO A 353 -7.26 17.29 13.67
N THR A 354 -8.09 17.37 12.63
CA THR A 354 -9.52 17.70 12.73
C THR A 354 -10.39 16.49 13.08
N TYR A 355 -9.86 15.27 12.98
CA TYR A 355 -10.60 14.06 13.31
C TYR A 355 -11.02 14.06 14.79
N ARG A 356 -12.22 13.56 15.06
CA ARG A 356 -12.76 13.39 16.40
C ARG A 356 -13.21 11.95 16.54
N PRO A 357 -12.58 11.14 17.42
CA PRO A 357 -12.95 9.75 17.58
C PRO A 357 -14.42 9.58 17.96
N VAL A 358 -15.15 8.83 17.14
CA VAL A 358 -16.52 8.41 17.40
C VAL A 358 -16.52 6.89 17.50
N VAL A 359 -17.27 6.34 18.45
CA VAL A 359 -17.57 4.90 18.46
C VAL A 359 -18.97 4.78 17.88
N ALA A 360 -19.08 4.21 16.69
CA ALA A 360 -20.35 4.02 16.01
C ALA A 360 -21.24 3.03 16.79
N PRO A 361 -22.55 2.98 16.54
CA PRO A 361 -23.38 1.88 17.02
C PRO A 361 -22.82 0.52 16.55
N ALA A 362 -23.03 -0.53 17.34
CA ALA A 362 -22.65 -1.89 16.95
C ALA A 362 -23.56 -2.44 15.85
N ARG A 363 -23.01 -3.31 14.99
CA ARG A 363 -23.71 -3.88 13.83
C ARG A 363 -24.44 -5.16 14.18
N THR A 364 -25.54 -5.04 14.90
CA THR A 364 -26.20 -6.19 15.52
C THR A 364 -26.95 -7.12 14.55
N GLU A 365 -27.05 -6.79 13.27
CA GLU A 365 -27.88 -7.50 12.29
C GLU A 365 -27.47 -8.97 12.07
N LEU A 366 -26.19 -9.29 12.29
CA LEU A 366 -25.64 -10.63 12.08
C LEU A 366 -25.33 -11.37 13.40
N ALA A 367 -25.71 -10.80 14.55
CA ALA A 367 -25.35 -11.34 15.86
C ALA A 367 -25.73 -12.83 16.01
N ASP A 368 -26.95 -13.21 15.63
CA ASP A 368 -27.42 -14.60 15.75
C ASP A 368 -26.65 -15.58 14.84
N LEU A 369 -26.20 -15.12 13.67
CA LEU A 369 -25.43 -15.93 12.73
C LEU A 369 -24.01 -16.14 13.24
N VAL A 370 -23.33 -15.06 13.64
CA VAL A 370 -21.99 -15.14 14.21
C VAL A 370 -21.99 -15.97 15.49
N LEU A 371 -22.98 -15.78 16.36
CA LEU A 371 -23.12 -16.51 17.61
C LEU A 371 -23.29 -18.02 17.38
N ARG A 372 -24.02 -18.40 16.32
CA ARG A 372 -24.17 -19.81 15.94
C ARG A 372 -22.81 -20.43 15.61
N GLU A 373 -22.03 -19.79 14.75
CA GLU A 373 -20.71 -20.31 14.34
C GLU A 373 -19.73 -20.41 15.51
N VAL A 374 -19.74 -19.43 16.42
CA VAL A 374 -18.95 -19.47 17.67
C VAL A 374 -19.36 -20.67 18.53
N ARG A 375 -20.66 -20.88 18.76
CA ARG A 375 -21.18 -21.97 19.60
C ARG A 375 -21.00 -23.35 18.99
N GLU A 376 -21.12 -23.48 17.67
CA GLU A 376 -20.88 -24.75 16.97
C GLU A 376 -19.40 -25.13 17.01
N THR A 377 -18.50 -24.15 17.02
CA THR A 377 -17.05 -24.38 17.09
C THR A 377 -16.54 -24.66 18.51
N ALA A 378 -17.16 -24.06 19.53
CA ALA A 378 -16.67 -24.13 20.91
C ALA A 378 -16.40 -25.57 21.43
N PRO A 379 -17.26 -26.58 21.18
CA PRO A 379 -16.99 -27.96 21.59
C PRO A 379 -15.75 -28.58 20.93
N THR A 380 -15.45 -28.21 19.68
CA THR A 380 -14.33 -28.75 18.89
C THR A 380 -12.98 -28.23 19.38
N VAL A 381 -12.96 -27.12 20.11
CA VAL A 381 -11.74 -26.52 20.66
C VAL A 381 -11.65 -26.62 22.17
N ALA A 382 -12.63 -27.22 22.85
CA ALA A 382 -12.74 -27.20 24.31
C ALA A 382 -11.56 -27.84 25.06
N ASP A 383 -10.83 -28.77 24.41
CA ASP A 383 -9.63 -29.43 24.93
C ASP A 383 -8.33 -28.68 24.60
N LYS A 384 -8.40 -27.61 23.81
CA LYS A 384 -7.24 -26.81 23.39
C LYS A 384 -6.88 -25.74 24.41
N VAL A 385 -5.61 -25.35 24.37
CA VAL A 385 -5.03 -24.29 25.19
C VAL A 385 -4.35 -23.28 24.27
N VAL A 386 -4.62 -22.01 24.52
CA VAL A 386 -4.01 -20.88 23.82
C VAL A 386 -2.79 -20.38 24.59
N SER A 387 -1.79 -19.87 23.86
CA SER A 387 -0.54 -19.33 24.40
C SER A 387 0.18 -20.27 25.39
N PRO A 388 0.43 -21.55 25.05
CA PRO A 388 0.98 -22.54 25.98
C PRO A 388 2.38 -22.17 26.50
N HIS A 389 3.12 -21.34 25.76
CA HIS A 389 4.48 -20.93 26.09
C HIS A 389 4.56 -19.70 27.01
N TRP A 390 3.44 -19.05 27.29
CA TRP A 390 3.37 -17.83 28.09
C TRP A 390 2.40 -18.03 29.26
N ARG A 391 1.16 -17.56 29.10
CA ARG A 391 0.08 -17.78 30.05
C ARG A 391 -0.97 -18.69 29.40
N PRO A 392 -0.98 -19.98 29.73
CA PRO A 392 -1.98 -20.91 29.21
C PRO A 392 -3.40 -20.41 29.51
N VAL A 393 -4.20 -20.22 28.46
CA VAL A 393 -5.63 -19.89 28.57
C VAL A 393 -6.44 -21.03 27.96
N PRO A 394 -7.36 -21.65 28.70
CA PRO A 394 -8.28 -22.64 28.12
C PRO A 394 -9.06 -22.02 26.96
N ALA A 395 -9.15 -22.71 25.83
CA ALA A 395 -9.90 -22.20 24.69
C ALA A 395 -11.38 -21.96 25.02
N THR A 396 -11.94 -22.66 26.00
CA THR A 396 -13.31 -22.39 26.51
C THR A 396 -13.46 -20.97 27.04
N GLU A 397 -12.46 -20.42 27.75
CA GLU A 397 -12.51 -19.04 28.26
C GLU A 397 -12.47 -18.01 27.11
N VAL A 398 -11.71 -18.30 26.05
CA VAL A 398 -11.64 -17.47 24.83
C VAL A 398 -12.99 -17.49 24.11
N MET A 399 -13.59 -18.67 23.94
CA MET A 399 -14.88 -18.82 23.27
C MET A 399 -16.03 -18.19 24.07
N ASP A 400 -16.02 -18.28 25.40
CA ASP A 400 -17.00 -17.60 26.27
C ASP A 400 -16.89 -16.08 26.17
N ALA A 401 -15.66 -15.56 26.08
CA ALA A 401 -15.43 -14.14 25.88
C ALA A 401 -15.87 -13.68 24.48
N LEU A 402 -15.61 -14.47 23.42
CA LEU A 402 -16.12 -14.21 22.07
C LEU A 402 -17.65 -14.18 22.03
N GLU A 403 -18.32 -15.14 22.68
CA GLU A 403 -19.78 -15.15 22.80
C GLU A 403 -20.30 -13.85 23.46
N HIS A 404 -19.64 -13.36 24.52
CA HIS A 404 -19.99 -12.09 25.12
C HIS A 404 -19.76 -10.89 24.20
N VAL A 405 -18.66 -10.86 23.43
CA VAL A 405 -18.40 -9.79 22.46
C VAL A 405 -19.52 -9.76 21.42
N VAL A 406 -19.85 -10.92 20.83
CA VAL A 406 -20.87 -11.04 19.78
C VAL A 406 -22.26 -10.64 20.28
N THR A 407 -22.60 -11.00 21.52
CA THR A 407 -23.94 -10.78 22.07
C THR A 407 -24.14 -9.41 22.71
N ARG A 408 -23.09 -8.79 23.26
CA ARG A 408 -23.22 -7.58 24.10
C ARG A 408 -22.42 -6.37 23.62
N ILE A 409 -21.43 -6.57 22.75
CA ILE A 409 -20.52 -5.50 22.34
C ILE A 409 -20.67 -5.22 20.85
N ASP A 410 -20.18 -6.12 20.01
CA ASP A 410 -20.21 -5.97 18.56
C ASP A 410 -19.96 -7.32 17.86
N PRO A 411 -20.92 -7.86 17.11
CA PRO A 411 -20.71 -9.10 16.36
C PRO A 411 -19.75 -8.94 15.18
N ASP A 412 -19.52 -7.73 14.65
CA ASP A 412 -18.48 -7.48 13.63
C ASP A 412 -17.09 -7.77 14.21
N LEU A 413 -16.75 -7.10 15.32
CA LEU A 413 -15.50 -7.31 16.05
C LEU A 413 -15.38 -8.76 16.55
N GLY A 414 -16.47 -9.31 17.09
CA GLY A 414 -16.51 -10.69 17.55
C GLY A 414 -16.21 -11.69 16.43
N PHE A 415 -16.75 -11.48 15.23
CA PHE A 415 -16.49 -12.34 14.08
C PHE A 415 -15.05 -12.23 13.58
N ARG A 416 -14.47 -11.02 13.50
CA ARG A 416 -13.06 -10.85 13.10
C ARG A 416 -12.10 -11.54 14.06
N LEU A 417 -12.31 -11.37 15.36
CA LEU A 417 -11.52 -12.06 16.39
C LEU A 417 -11.74 -13.58 16.35
N PHE A 418 -12.95 -14.04 16.07
CA PHE A 418 -13.25 -15.47 15.89
C PHE A 418 -12.46 -16.09 14.73
N LEU A 419 -12.42 -15.45 13.55
CA LEU A 419 -11.61 -15.92 12.42
C LEU A 419 -10.12 -16.03 12.79
N ARG A 420 -9.61 -15.07 13.55
CA ARG A 420 -8.23 -15.08 14.04
C ARG A 420 -7.98 -16.22 15.03
N VAL A 421 -8.90 -16.46 15.97
CA VAL A 421 -8.84 -17.60 16.90
C VAL A 421 -8.84 -18.94 16.16
N LEU A 422 -9.65 -19.09 15.10
CA LEU A 422 -9.64 -20.31 14.27
C LEU A 422 -8.27 -20.58 13.65
N SER A 423 -7.64 -19.54 13.09
CA SER A 423 -6.30 -19.61 12.50
C SER A 423 -5.26 -19.98 13.55
N HIS A 424 -5.27 -19.30 14.71
CA HIS A 424 -4.31 -19.53 15.78
C HIS A 424 -4.44 -20.96 16.36
N LEU A 425 -5.67 -21.43 16.59
CA LEU A 425 -5.95 -22.78 17.08
C LEU A 425 -5.86 -23.86 15.98
N ARG A 426 -5.59 -23.47 14.73
CA ARG A 426 -5.56 -24.34 13.54
C ARG A 426 -6.79 -25.25 13.47
N VAL A 427 -7.97 -24.67 13.60
CA VAL A 427 -9.24 -25.41 13.55
C VAL A 427 -9.53 -25.77 12.10
N SER A 428 -9.63 -27.07 11.78
CA SER A 428 -9.97 -27.51 10.43
C SER A 428 -11.37 -27.06 10.03
N LEU A 429 -11.50 -26.55 8.81
CA LEU A 429 -12.77 -26.10 8.23
C LEU A 429 -13.20 -27.01 7.08
N THR A 430 -14.52 -27.16 6.92
CA THR A 430 -15.11 -27.67 5.68
C THR A 430 -15.30 -26.53 4.67
N GLN A 431 -15.41 -26.86 3.39
CA GLN A 431 -15.73 -25.87 2.35
C GLN A 431 -17.05 -25.13 2.68
N GLU A 432 -18.07 -25.86 3.13
CA GLU A 432 -19.36 -25.27 3.50
C GLU A 432 -19.25 -24.28 4.68
N GLN A 433 -18.34 -24.50 5.63
CA GLN A 433 -18.08 -23.55 6.72
C GLN A 433 -17.40 -22.29 6.18
N TYR A 434 -16.38 -22.46 5.35
CA TYR A 434 -15.68 -21.33 4.73
C TYR A 434 -16.61 -20.48 3.87
N ASP A 435 -17.46 -21.09 3.05
CA ASP A 435 -18.45 -20.38 2.22
C ASP A 435 -19.44 -19.57 3.09
N ARG A 436 -19.84 -20.09 4.26
CA ARG A 436 -20.66 -19.33 5.21
C ARG A 436 -19.90 -18.16 5.82
N TYR A 437 -18.61 -18.31 6.13
CA TYR A 437 -17.79 -17.23 6.64
C TYR A 437 -17.60 -16.12 5.60
N GLN A 438 -17.41 -16.50 4.33
CA GLN A 438 -17.41 -15.54 3.21
C GLN A 438 -18.73 -14.79 3.14
N ALA A 439 -19.88 -15.48 3.20
CA ALA A 439 -21.19 -14.85 3.17
C ALA A 439 -21.44 -13.91 4.38
N ILE A 440 -20.93 -14.23 5.57
CA ILE A 440 -20.98 -13.33 6.73
C ILE A 440 -20.10 -12.09 6.48
N GLY A 441 -18.86 -12.28 6.00
CA GLY A 441 -17.93 -11.20 5.67
C GLY A 441 -18.51 -10.24 4.62
N GLU A 442 -19.06 -10.77 3.54
CA GLU A 442 -19.74 -9.98 2.50
C GLU A 442 -20.88 -9.13 3.07
N ARG A 443 -21.68 -9.68 3.99
CA ARG A 443 -22.79 -8.95 4.63
C ARG A 443 -22.32 -7.86 5.59
N PHE A 444 -21.16 -8.02 6.23
CA PHE A 444 -20.52 -6.92 6.97
C PHE A 444 -19.82 -5.91 6.05
N GLY A 445 -19.62 -6.25 4.78
CA GLY A 445 -18.93 -5.43 3.79
C GLY A 445 -17.41 -5.57 3.85
N TYR A 446 -16.89 -6.73 4.24
CA TYR A 446 -15.46 -7.02 4.28
C TYR A 446 -14.86 -7.01 2.87
N GLY A 447 -13.61 -6.57 2.73
CA GLY A 447 -12.89 -6.69 1.47
C GLY A 447 -12.57 -8.14 1.10
N ALA A 448 -12.16 -8.32 -0.16
CA ALA A 448 -12.12 -9.62 -0.83
C ALA A 448 -11.27 -10.68 -0.14
N TYR A 449 -10.21 -10.29 0.58
CA TYR A 449 -9.25 -11.23 1.17
C TYR A 449 -9.35 -11.33 2.69
N HIS A 450 -10.25 -10.59 3.34
CA HIS A 450 -10.37 -10.61 4.79
C HIS A 450 -10.64 -12.03 5.34
N VAL A 451 -11.55 -12.78 4.71
CA VAL A 451 -11.89 -14.15 5.14
C VAL A 451 -10.88 -15.17 4.59
N SER A 452 -10.16 -14.86 3.51
CA SER A 452 -9.19 -15.76 2.89
C SER A 452 -8.01 -16.10 3.80
N ASP A 453 -7.77 -15.31 4.85
CA ASP A 453 -6.81 -15.62 5.92
C ASP A 453 -7.04 -17.01 6.54
N VAL A 454 -8.28 -17.54 6.55
CA VAL A 454 -8.58 -18.88 7.09
C VAL A 454 -8.73 -19.97 6.02
N ASP A 455 -8.51 -19.68 4.73
CA ASP A 455 -8.65 -20.64 3.63
C ASP A 455 -7.68 -21.83 3.77
N HIS A 456 -6.47 -21.58 4.29
CA HIS A 456 -5.48 -22.61 4.58
C HIS A 456 -5.93 -23.66 5.62
N LEU A 457 -7.05 -23.42 6.33
CA LEU A 457 -7.64 -24.36 7.28
C LEU A 457 -8.61 -25.36 6.62
N ILE A 458 -8.98 -25.15 5.35
CA ILE A 458 -9.80 -26.09 4.60
C ILE A 458 -8.99 -27.36 4.39
N GLY A 459 -9.48 -28.48 4.92
CA GLY A 459 -8.82 -29.77 4.73
C GLY A 459 -8.77 -30.13 3.24
N THR A 460 -7.58 -30.41 2.71
CA THR A 460 -7.47 -31.16 1.46
C THR A 460 -8.01 -32.56 1.75
N GLY A 461 -9.25 -32.83 1.31
CA GLY A 461 -9.91 -34.13 1.45
C GLY A 461 -9.12 -35.28 0.84
#